data_AF-A0A935LDP8-F1
#
_entry.id   AF-A0A935LDP8-F1
#
_cell.length_a   1.000
_cell.length_b   1.000
_cell.length_c   1.000
_cell.angle_alpha   90.00
_cell.angle_beta   90.00
_cell.angle_gamma   90.00
#
_symmetry.space_group_name_H-M   'P 1'
#
loop_
_entity.id
_entity.type
_entity.pdbx_description
1 polymer ?
#
loop_
_entity_poly.entity_id
_entity_poly.type
_entity_poly.pdbx_seq_one_letter_code
_entity_poly.pdbx_strand_id
1 'polypeptide(L)'
;MSRHILQVATLVLLLSSQLTAASERYCRQLSQTSGYDIQTCKCGGSLLSYPHSGAKALPLVAVCGYTKESWGFTGSFLLEGISLLHGKIRREETETFGDWPTFLVDESSMKSFPTSDRLLRFGNEAIAIKKFNIPRITAKTPCWTANASIYLKKLEVLEGPGTDSDGSYVIDFEIYKVANFKKCKPSE
;
A
#
# COMPACT_ATOMS: atom_id res chain seq x y z
N MET A 1 12.83 48.06 -11.61
CA MET A 1 12.56 46.60 -11.58
C MET A 1 12.35 46.16 -10.13
N SER A 2 11.34 45.34 -9.91
CA SER A 2 10.43 45.43 -8.75
C SER A 2 10.87 44.63 -7.52
N ARG A 3 10.95 45.28 -6.35
CA ARG A 3 11.14 44.64 -5.01
C ARG A 3 10.11 43.53 -4.74
N HIS A 4 8.94 43.58 -5.38
CA HIS A 4 7.90 42.57 -5.26
C HIS A 4 8.25 41.23 -5.94
N ILE A 5 9.07 41.23 -7.00
CA ILE A 5 9.49 39.98 -7.67
C ILE A 5 10.48 39.21 -6.78
N LEU A 6 11.38 39.92 -6.10
CA LEU A 6 12.36 39.33 -5.19
C LEU A 6 11.69 38.72 -3.95
N GLN A 7 10.66 39.38 -3.39
CA GLN A 7 9.92 38.85 -2.25
C GLN A 7 9.10 37.60 -2.60
N VAL A 8 8.46 37.56 -3.78
CA VAL A 8 7.71 36.37 -4.24
C VAL A 8 8.67 35.21 -4.50
N ALA A 9 9.82 35.44 -5.16
CA ALA A 9 10.81 34.40 -5.39
C ALA A 9 11.37 33.82 -4.08
N THR A 10 11.61 34.67 -3.08
CA THR A 10 12.12 34.24 -1.76
C THR A 10 11.08 33.43 -0.99
N LEU A 11 9.79 33.82 -1.06
CA LEU A 11 8.70 33.07 -0.43
C LEU A 11 8.50 31.70 -1.09
N VAL A 12 8.58 31.64 -2.42
CA VAL A 12 8.50 30.37 -3.18
C VAL A 12 9.68 29.46 -2.87
N LEU A 13 10.90 30.00 -2.71
CA LEU A 13 12.09 29.24 -2.32
C LEU A 13 12.03 28.75 -0.86
N LEU A 14 11.42 29.52 0.05
CA LEU A 14 11.20 29.11 1.44
C LEU A 14 10.12 28.02 1.54
N LEU A 15 9.05 28.12 0.74
CA LEU A 15 8.01 27.09 0.67
C LEU A 15 8.56 25.79 0.05
N SER A 16 9.37 25.88 -1.02
CA SER A 16 9.95 24.69 -1.64
C SER A 16 10.99 24.01 -0.75
N SER A 17 11.81 24.76 -0.01
CA SER A 17 12.76 24.21 0.97
C SER A 17 12.10 23.58 2.19
N GLN A 18 10.96 24.12 2.65
CA GLN A 18 10.17 23.49 3.70
C GLN A 18 9.47 22.21 3.22
N LEU A 19 8.98 22.19 1.97
CA LEU A 19 8.43 20.98 1.36
C LEU A 19 9.49 19.87 1.20
N THR A 20 10.71 20.21 0.78
CA THR A 20 11.79 19.21 0.66
C THR A 20 12.22 18.68 2.02
N ALA A 21 12.39 19.53 3.04
CA ALA A 21 12.74 19.09 4.39
C ALA A 21 11.65 18.22 5.05
N ALA A 22 10.37 18.52 4.82
CA ALA A 22 9.27 17.67 5.25
C ALA A 22 9.29 16.31 4.55
N SER A 23 9.59 16.29 3.24
CA SER A 23 9.65 15.06 2.46
C SER A 23 10.83 14.15 2.82
N GLU A 24 11.99 14.72 3.16
CA GLU A 24 13.14 13.95 3.63
C GLU A 24 12.91 13.33 5.01
N ARG A 25 12.27 14.07 5.94
CA ARG A 25 11.88 13.51 7.24
C ARG A 25 10.90 12.36 7.07
N TYR A 26 9.96 12.51 6.16
CA TYR A 26 9.00 11.47 5.83
C TYR A 26 9.70 10.21 5.29
N CYS A 27 10.63 10.36 4.34
CA CYS A 27 11.49 9.27 3.85
C CYS A 27 12.28 8.57 4.98
N ARG A 28 12.83 9.34 5.93
CA ARG A 28 13.57 8.78 7.10
C ARG A 28 12.68 8.01 8.06
N GLN A 29 11.45 8.47 8.25
CA GLN A 29 10.49 7.75 9.08
C GLN A 29 10.04 6.44 8.40
N LEU A 30 9.91 6.45 7.07
CA LEU A 30 9.60 5.27 6.29
C LEU A 30 10.71 4.23 6.28
N SER A 31 11.97 4.62 6.12
CA SER A 31 13.09 3.67 6.19
C SER A 31 13.14 2.94 7.53
N GLN A 32 12.78 3.61 8.62
CA GLN A 32 12.70 3.02 9.96
C GLN A 32 11.53 2.06 10.14
N THR A 33 10.43 2.22 9.40
CA THR A 33 9.22 1.39 9.55
C THR A 33 9.14 0.25 8.53
N SER A 34 9.76 0.42 7.36
CA SER A 34 9.63 -0.49 6.22
C SER A 34 10.93 -1.23 5.86
N GLY A 35 12.05 -0.93 6.51
CA GLY A 35 13.32 -1.66 6.31
C GLY A 35 14.09 -1.32 5.03
N TYR A 36 13.73 -0.24 4.33
CA TYR A 36 14.38 0.20 3.09
C TYR A 36 15.71 0.93 3.32
N ASP A 37 16.66 0.71 2.41
CA ASP A 37 17.81 1.61 2.25
C ASP A 37 17.36 2.93 1.61
N ILE A 38 17.29 3.97 2.44
CA ILE A 38 16.84 5.30 2.08
C ILE A 38 17.63 5.93 0.94
N GLN A 39 18.87 5.50 0.69
CA GLN A 39 19.68 6.05 -0.40
C GLN A 39 19.07 5.76 -1.78
N THR A 40 18.24 4.73 -1.88
CA THR A 40 17.54 4.34 -3.11
C THR A 40 16.13 4.92 -3.23
N CYS A 41 15.69 5.70 -2.23
CA CYS A 41 14.34 6.22 -2.12
C CYS A 41 14.24 7.69 -2.53
N LYS A 42 13.20 8.02 -3.31
CA LYS A 42 12.78 9.38 -3.65
C LYS A 42 11.50 9.73 -2.90
N CYS A 43 11.51 10.87 -2.23
CA CYS A 43 10.36 11.46 -1.56
C CYS A 43 10.21 12.94 -1.95
N GLY A 44 8.99 13.48 -1.90
CA GLY A 44 8.75 14.94 -2.03
C GLY A 44 8.17 15.42 -3.35
N GLY A 45 8.46 16.68 -3.69
CA GLY A 45 7.62 17.55 -4.54
C GLY A 45 7.38 17.17 -6.01
N SER A 46 7.96 16.07 -6.52
CA SER A 46 7.59 15.58 -7.86
C SER A 46 7.60 14.06 -7.93
N LEU A 47 6.73 13.44 -7.13
CA LEU A 47 6.35 12.04 -7.31
C LEU A 47 5.32 11.84 -8.45
N LEU A 48 4.86 12.93 -9.08
CA LEU A 48 3.86 12.93 -10.15
C LEU A 48 4.34 12.24 -11.45
N SER A 49 5.64 12.03 -11.62
CA SER A 49 6.17 11.31 -12.77
C SER A 49 6.06 9.79 -12.66
N TYR A 50 5.58 9.27 -11.51
CA TYR A 50 5.52 7.84 -11.24
C TYR A 50 4.13 7.23 -11.46
N PRO A 51 4.04 5.95 -11.88
CA PRO A 51 2.79 5.30 -12.29
C PRO A 51 1.66 5.33 -11.24
N HIS A 52 2.00 5.25 -9.95
CA HIS A 52 1.01 5.20 -8.85
C HIS A 52 0.65 6.57 -8.26
N SER A 53 1.09 7.67 -8.87
CA SER A 53 0.89 9.03 -8.31
C SER A 53 -0.52 9.60 -8.49
N GLY A 54 -1.39 8.96 -9.27
CA GLY A 54 -2.71 9.47 -9.66
C GLY A 54 -3.87 9.19 -8.68
N ALA A 55 -3.66 8.42 -7.60
CA ALA A 55 -4.74 8.02 -6.70
C ALA A 55 -5.06 9.11 -5.65
N LYS A 56 -6.31 9.60 -5.66
CA LYS A 56 -6.75 10.68 -4.73
C LYS A 56 -6.85 10.24 -3.27
N ALA A 57 -7.22 8.98 -3.00
CA ALA A 57 -7.48 8.51 -1.63
C ALA A 57 -6.19 8.05 -0.92
N LEU A 58 -5.21 7.59 -1.68
CA LEU A 58 -3.90 7.12 -1.21
C LEU A 58 -2.83 7.72 -2.13
N PRO A 59 -2.41 8.98 -1.93
CA PRO A 59 -1.34 9.58 -2.71
C PRO A 59 -0.02 8.82 -2.54
N LEU A 60 0.78 8.83 -3.61
CA LEU A 60 2.15 8.33 -3.60
C LEU A 60 3.04 9.27 -2.78
N VAL A 61 3.80 8.71 -1.86
CA VAL A 61 4.56 9.47 -0.85
C VAL A 61 6.04 9.08 -0.80
N ALA A 62 6.39 7.89 -1.31
CA ALA A 62 7.77 7.49 -1.56
C ALA A 62 7.87 6.49 -2.71
N VAL A 63 9.02 6.49 -3.38
CA VAL A 63 9.39 5.50 -4.39
C VAL A 63 10.81 5.03 -4.14
N CYS A 64 11.03 3.73 -3.98
CA CYS A 64 12.35 3.16 -3.69
C CYS A 64 12.76 2.14 -4.77
N GLY A 65 14.04 2.13 -5.14
CA GLY A 65 14.58 1.16 -6.09
C GLY A 65 13.99 1.24 -7.50
N TYR A 66 13.42 2.38 -7.89
CA TYR A 66 12.73 2.49 -9.16
C TYR A 66 13.66 2.38 -10.35
N THR A 67 13.34 1.46 -11.26
CA THR A 67 14.00 1.34 -12.55
C THR A 67 12.95 1.27 -13.64
N LYS A 68 13.15 2.02 -14.72
CA LYS A 68 12.32 1.93 -15.91
C LYS A 68 12.95 0.93 -16.87
N GLU A 69 12.20 -0.07 -17.26
CA GLU A 69 12.64 -1.18 -18.11
C GLU A 69 11.90 -1.15 -19.45
N SER A 70 12.36 -1.93 -20.43
CA SER A 70 11.70 -2.05 -21.74
C SER A 70 10.29 -2.64 -21.64
N TRP A 71 10.04 -3.49 -20.65
CA TRP A 71 8.79 -4.20 -20.41
C TRP A 71 7.89 -3.51 -19.38
N GLY A 72 8.35 -2.41 -18.75
CA GLY A 72 7.58 -1.72 -17.71
C GLY A 72 8.44 -0.94 -16.74
N PHE A 73 8.22 -1.16 -15.45
CA PHE A 73 8.98 -0.55 -14.38
C PHE A 73 9.03 -1.49 -13.18
N THR A 74 10.09 -1.34 -12.39
CA THR A 74 10.25 -2.00 -11.10
C THR A 74 10.37 -0.96 -10.00
N GLY A 75 10.08 -1.36 -8.77
CA GLY A 75 10.30 -0.55 -7.58
C GLY A 75 9.27 -0.81 -6.49
N SER A 76 9.55 -0.25 -5.31
CA SER A 76 8.57 -0.13 -4.23
C SER A 76 7.93 1.24 -4.29
N PHE A 77 6.59 1.27 -4.29
CA PHE A 77 5.78 2.47 -4.28
C PHE A 77 4.99 2.50 -2.98
N LEU A 78 5.27 3.49 -2.15
CA LEU A 78 4.55 3.65 -0.91
C LEU A 78 3.48 4.71 -1.05
N LEU A 79 2.25 4.35 -0.70
CA LEU A 79 1.09 5.21 -0.71
C LEU A 79 0.53 5.36 0.70
N GLU A 80 0.19 6.59 1.09
CA GLU A 80 -0.36 6.90 2.41
C GLU A 80 -1.53 7.86 2.30
N GLY A 81 -2.59 7.60 3.04
CA GLY A 81 -3.83 8.37 3.01
C GLY A 81 -4.90 7.66 3.81
N ILE A 82 -6.17 7.87 3.49
CA ILE A 82 -7.27 7.12 4.12
C ILE A 82 -8.27 6.75 3.03
N SER A 83 -8.48 5.46 2.83
CA SER A 83 -9.49 4.93 1.91
C SER A 83 -10.32 3.85 2.60
N LEU A 84 -11.65 3.97 2.51
CA LEU A 84 -12.55 2.91 2.95
C LEU A 84 -12.66 1.86 1.85
N LEU A 85 -12.20 0.64 2.13
CA LEU A 85 -12.31 -0.50 1.24
C LEU A 85 -13.33 -1.48 1.77
N HIS A 86 -14.19 -1.97 0.88
CA HIS A 86 -15.06 -3.12 1.10
C HIS A 86 -14.48 -4.34 0.40
N GLY A 87 -14.68 -5.50 1.01
CA GLY A 87 -14.11 -6.73 0.48
C GLY A 87 -14.34 -7.95 1.36
N LYS A 88 -13.46 -8.93 1.18
CA LYS A 88 -13.44 -10.17 1.97
C LYS A 88 -12.05 -10.43 2.50
N ILE A 89 -11.95 -10.69 3.79
CA ILE A 89 -10.78 -11.37 4.33
C ILE A 89 -10.88 -12.84 3.94
N ARG A 90 -9.79 -13.40 3.44
CA ARG A 90 -9.63 -14.81 3.13
C ARG A 90 -8.32 -15.30 3.74
N ARG A 91 -8.32 -16.47 4.36
CA ARG A 91 -7.10 -17.14 4.82
C ARG A 91 -7.17 -18.57 4.35
N GLU A 92 -6.20 -18.96 3.55
CA GLU A 92 -6.05 -20.31 3.01
C GLU A 92 -4.56 -20.60 2.83
N GLU A 93 -4.22 -21.87 2.79
CA GLU A 93 -2.88 -22.31 2.41
C GLU A 93 -2.79 -22.37 0.89
N THR A 94 -1.84 -21.64 0.31
CA THR A 94 -1.53 -21.69 -1.11
C THR A 94 -0.12 -22.23 -1.32
N GLU A 95 0.11 -22.91 -2.44
CA GLU A 95 1.46 -23.41 -2.78
C GLU A 95 2.46 -22.26 -2.91
N THR A 96 2.02 -21.10 -3.40
CA THR A 96 2.85 -19.93 -3.67
C THR A 96 3.16 -19.10 -2.42
N PHE A 97 2.18 -18.90 -1.53
CA PHE A 97 2.31 -17.95 -0.41
C PHE A 97 2.17 -18.58 0.98
N GLY A 98 1.94 -19.89 1.06
CA GLY A 98 1.66 -20.58 2.32
C GLY A 98 0.36 -20.11 2.96
N ASP A 99 0.29 -20.17 4.29
CA ASP A 99 -0.84 -19.73 5.12
C ASP A 99 -0.86 -18.21 5.29
N TRP A 100 -1.36 -17.49 4.27
CA TRP A 100 -1.34 -16.03 4.26
C TRP A 100 -2.75 -15.44 4.26
N PRO A 101 -3.13 -14.56 5.20
CA PRO A 101 -4.39 -13.83 5.13
C PRO A 101 -4.34 -12.77 4.03
N THR A 102 -5.37 -12.70 3.20
CA THR A 102 -5.51 -11.71 2.12
C THR A 102 -6.81 -10.93 2.28
N PHE A 103 -6.83 -9.72 1.73
CA PHE A 103 -8.03 -8.90 1.58
C PHE A 103 -8.37 -8.80 0.09
N LEU A 104 -9.49 -9.39 -0.29
CA LEU A 104 -10.05 -9.33 -1.64
C LEU A 104 -10.96 -8.11 -1.76
N VAL A 105 -10.52 -7.09 -2.49
CA VAL A 105 -11.23 -5.83 -2.70
C VAL A 105 -12.44 -6.05 -3.61
N ASP A 106 -13.59 -5.52 -3.18
CA ASP A 106 -14.82 -5.51 -3.97
C ASP A 106 -14.72 -4.50 -5.13
N GLU A 107 -15.40 -4.77 -6.24
CA GLU A 107 -15.35 -3.94 -7.45
C GLU A 107 -15.79 -2.50 -7.21
N SER A 108 -16.70 -2.29 -6.25
CA SER A 108 -17.15 -0.96 -5.85
C SER A 108 -16.02 -0.10 -5.29
N SER A 109 -15.03 -0.73 -4.65
CA SER A 109 -13.86 -0.06 -4.05
C SER A 109 -12.70 0.10 -5.06
N MET A 110 -12.70 -0.69 -6.15
CA MET A 110 -11.64 -0.66 -7.17
C MET A 110 -11.52 0.68 -7.91
N LYS A 111 -12.64 1.41 -8.08
CA LYS A 111 -12.63 2.71 -8.81
C LYS A 111 -11.74 3.77 -8.17
N SER A 112 -11.50 3.65 -6.86
CA SER A 112 -10.68 4.56 -6.06
C SER A 112 -9.37 3.92 -5.61
N PHE A 113 -9.09 2.69 -6.05
CA PHE A 113 -7.95 1.92 -5.58
C PHE A 113 -6.73 2.18 -6.49
N PRO A 114 -5.54 2.43 -5.92
CA PRO A 114 -4.35 2.84 -6.68
C PRO A 114 -3.72 1.73 -7.54
N THR A 115 -4.26 0.51 -7.50
CA THR A 115 -3.70 -0.64 -8.22
C THR A 115 -4.81 -1.43 -8.92
N SER A 116 -4.44 -2.17 -9.97
CA SER A 116 -5.33 -3.13 -10.61
C SER A 116 -5.52 -4.39 -9.77
N ASP A 117 -4.71 -4.60 -8.74
CA ASP A 117 -4.75 -5.79 -7.90
C ASP A 117 -5.98 -5.76 -7.01
N ARG A 118 -6.83 -6.76 -7.19
CA ARG A 118 -7.96 -6.99 -6.29
C ARG A 118 -7.54 -7.68 -4.99
N LEU A 119 -6.37 -8.31 -4.97
CA LEU A 119 -5.88 -9.08 -3.84
C LEU A 119 -4.79 -8.29 -3.12
N LEU A 120 -5.05 -7.94 -1.87
CA LEU A 120 -4.08 -7.29 -1.00
C LEU A 120 -3.53 -8.30 0.00
N ARG A 121 -2.22 -8.34 0.14
CA ARG A 121 -1.53 -9.11 1.18
C ARG A 121 -1.34 -8.20 2.40
N PHE A 122 -1.33 -8.75 3.60
CA PHE A 122 -0.91 -7.97 4.78
C PHE A 122 0.61 -8.06 4.92
N GLY A 123 1.30 -6.91 4.99
CA GLY A 123 2.76 -6.88 5.18
C GLY A 123 3.21 -7.51 6.51
N ASN A 124 2.31 -7.53 7.51
CA ASN A 124 2.49 -8.31 8.73
C ASN A 124 1.27 -9.22 8.96
N GLU A 125 1.39 -10.47 8.54
CA GLU A 125 0.34 -11.49 8.67
C GLU A 125 -0.11 -11.72 10.12
N ALA A 126 0.81 -11.73 11.08
CA ALA A 126 0.51 -12.02 12.48
C ALA A 126 -0.35 -10.92 13.10
N ILE A 127 -0.06 -9.65 12.76
CA ILE A 127 -0.89 -8.51 13.15
C ILE A 127 -2.28 -8.63 12.53
N ALA A 128 -2.38 -9.00 11.26
CA ALA A 128 -3.68 -9.15 10.58
C ALA A 128 -4.51 -10.28 11.21
N ILE A 129 -3.92 -11.47 11.40
CA ILE A 129 -4.55 -12.62 12.05
C ILE A 129 -5.09 -12.22 13.43
N LYS A 130 -4.27 -11.53 14.22
CA LYS A 130 -4.66 -11.07 15.56
C LYS A 130 -5.77 -10.01 15.52
N LYS A 131 -5.63 -8.96 14.70
CA LYS A 131 -6.60 -7.85 14.61
C LYS A 131 -7.98 -8.34 14.14
N PHE A 132 -8.02 -9.19 13.13
CA PHE A 132 -9.28 -9.74 12.61
C PHE A 132 -9.81 -10.92 13.41
N ASN A 133 -9.04 -11.47 14.35
CA ASN A 133 -9.34 -12.73 15.03
C ASN A 133 -9.61 -13.87 14.03
N ILE A 134 -8.73 -14.01 13.03
CA ILE A 134 -8.88 -14.98 11.95
C ILE A 134 -8.66 -16.39 12.51
N PRO A 135 -9.62 -17.33 12.36
CA PRO A 135 -9.44 -18.69 12.82
C PRO A 135 -8.23 -19.36 12.14
N ARG A 136 -7.63 -20.32 12.85
CA ARG A 136 -6.54 -21.14 12.30
C ARG A 136 -7.07 -22.09 11.23
N ILE A 137 -6.30 -22.27 10.15
CA ILE A 137 -6.57 -23.30 9.15
C ILE A 137 -6.20 -24.68 9.69
N THR A 138 -6.93 -25.71 9.26
CA THR A 138 -6.68 -27.12 9.60
C THR A 138 -7.00 -27.99 8.40
N ALA A 139 -6.55 -29.26 8.38
CA ALA A 139 -6.92 -30.20 7.32
C ALA A 139 -8.45 -30.33 7.10
N LYS A 140 -9.27 -30.17 8.15
CA LYS A 140 -10.74 -30.21 8.07
C LYS A 140 -11.37 -28.87 7.68
N THR A 141 -10.62 -27.79 7.72
CA THR A 141 -11.08 -26.43 7.39
C THR A 141 -9.90 -25.66 6.82
N PRO A 142 -9.57 -25.90 5.53
CA PRO A 142 -8.37 -25.35 4.91
C PRO A 142 -8.52 -23.88 4.55
N CYS A 143 -9.74 -23.34 4.59
CA CYS A 143 -10.01 -21.96 4.19
C CYS A 143 -11.10 -21.32 5.06
N TRP A 144 -10.83 -20.08 5.47
CA TRP A 144 -11.74 -19.19 6.18
C TRP A 144 -11.98 -17.91 5.40
N THR A 145 -13.21 -17.41 5.44
CA THR A 145 -13.54 -16.12 4.82
C THR A 145 -14.56 -15.34 5.65
N ALA A 146 -14.46 -14.02 5.61
CA ALA A 146 -15.42 -13.09 6.19
C ALA A 146 -15.53 -11.85 5.30
N ASN A 147 -16.75 -11.34 5.11
CA ASN A 147 -16.91 -9.99 4.56
C ASN A 147 -16.32 -8.98 5.55
N ALA A 148 -15.56 -8.03 5.04
CA ALA A 148 -14.87 -7.05 5.86
C ALA A 148 -14.86 -5.68 5.19
N SER A 149 -14.64 -4.65 6.00
CA SER A 149 -14.37 -3.30 5.53
C SER A 149 -13.26 -2.72 6.38
N ILE A 150 -12.29 -2.10 5.73
CA ILE A 150 -11.11 -1.52 6.38
C ILE A 150 -10.93 -0.07 5.95
N TYR A 151 -10.44 0.75 6.86
CA TYR A 151 -9.75 1.99 6.48
C TYR A 151 -8.30 1.63 6.19
N LEU A 152 -7.95 1.58 4.91
CA LEU A 152 -6.57 1.43 4.47
C LEU A 152 -5.86 2.77 4.66
N LYS A 153 -4.75 2.74 5.41
CA LYS A 153 -3.96 3.93 5.76
C LYS A 153 -2.64 3.99 5.01
N LYS A 154 -1.98 2.83 4.88
CA LYS A 154 -0.71 2.72 4.16
C LYS A 154 -0.69 1.45 3.33
N LEU A 155 -0.35 1.62 2.05
CA LEU A 155 -0.21 0.56 1.07
C LEU A 155 1.18 0.64 0.47
N GLU A 156 1.82 -0.50 0.32
CA GLU A 156 3.02 -0.66 -0.48
C GLU A 156 2.69 -1.47 -1.73
N VAL A 157 3.19 -1.03 -2.87
CA VAL A 157 3.11 -1.77 -4.12
C VAL A 157 4.52 -2.13 -4.53
N LEU A 158 4.81 -3.42 -4.61
CA LEU A 158 6.07 -3.95 -5.09
C LEU A 158 5.88 -4.38 -6.55
N GLU A 159 6.54 -3.69 -7.46
CA GLU A 159 6.51 -3.99 -8.89
C GLU A 159 7.86 -4.59 -9.29
N GLY A 160 7.80 -5.75 -9.93
CA GLY A 160 8.96 -6.55 -10.30
C GLY A 160 8.71 -7.33 -11.60
N PRO A 161 9.61 -8.24 -11.98
CA PRO A 161 9.51 -9.00 -13.23
C PRO A 161 8.50 -10.17 -13.17
N GLY A 162 7.59 -10.18 -12.19
CA GLY A 162 6.63 -11.25 -11.91
C GLY A 162 7.11 -12.24 -10.84
N THR A 163 7.84 -11.78 -9.83
CA THR A 163 8.30 -12.64 -8.72
C THR A 163 7.24 -12.79 -7.63
N ASP A 164 7.40 -13.77 -6.73
CA ASP A 164 6.47 -13.99 -5.60
C ASP A 164 6.37 -12.77 -4.65
N SER A 165 7.37 -11.89 -4.67
CA SER A 165 7.35 -10.62 -3.93
C SER A 165 6.53 -9.51 -4.59
N ASP A 166 6.10 -9.66 -5.83
CA ASP A 166 5.40 -8.59 -6.56
C ASP A 166 3.93 -8.53 -6.16
N GLY A 167 3.42 -7.34 -5.89
CA GLY A 167 2.00 -7.07 -5.63
C GLY A 167 1.75 -6.04 -4.54
N SER A 168 0.49 -5.97 -4.10
CA SER A 168 0.00 -4.93 -3.19
C SER A 168 -0.06 -5.39 -1.73
N TYR A 169 0.60 -4.67 -0.82
CA TYR A 169 0.75 -4.99 0.59
C TYR A 169 0.15 -3.91 1.50
N VAL A 170 -0.83 -4.31 2.33
CA VAL A 170 -1.39 -3.50 3.41
C VAL A 170 -0.39 -3.41 4.55
N ILE A 171 0.16 -2.22 4.77
CA ILE A 171 1.13 -1.93 5.83
C ILE A 171 0.42 -1.42 7.08
N ASP A 172 -0.55 -0.51 6.90
CA ASP A 172 -1.37 0.00 8.00
C ASP A 172 -2.85 0.09 7.62
N PHE A 173 -3.69 -0.32 8.57
CA PHE A 173 -5.14 -0.36 8.42
C PHE A 173 -5.86 -0.38 9.77
N GLU A 174 -7.12 0.02 9.71
CA GLU A 174 -8.08 -0.08 10.80
C GLU A 174 -9.31 -0.86 10.36
N ILE A 175 -9.83 -1.72 11.23
CA ILE A 175 -11.03 -2.51 10.94
C ILE A 175 -12.24 -1.62 11.17
N TYR A 176 -12.99 -1.32 10.10
CA TYR A 176 -14.27 -0.64 10.21
C TYR A 176 -15.38 -1.64 10.56
N LYS A 177 -15.41 -2.78 9.87
CA LYS A 177 -16.40 -3.84 10.10
C LYS A 177 -15.83 -5.18 9.66
N VAL A 178 -16.16 -6.23 10.41
CA VAL A 178 -15.88 -7.62 10.01
C VAL A 178 -17.07 -8.50 10.38
N ALA A 179 -17.50 -9.33 9.44
CA ALA A 179 -18.53 -10.34 9.69
C ALA A 179 -17.91 -11.58 10.37
N ASN A 180 -18.76 -12.48 10.87
CA ASN A 180 -18.28 -13.75 11.40
C ASN A 180 -17.59 -14.57 10.31
N PHE A 181 -16.45 -15.17 10.66
CA PHE A 181 -15.75 -16.09 9.78
C PHE A 181 -16.57 -17.35 9.53
N LYS A 182 -16.58 -17.77 8.27
CA LYS A 182 -17.17 -19.02 7.82
C LYS A 182 -16.16 -19.79 6.98
N LYS A 183 -16.35 -21.10 6.89
CA LYS A 183 -15.59 -21.95 5.97
C LYS A 183 -15.81 -21.44 4.55
N CYS A 184 -14.75 -21.42 3.75
CA CYS A 184 -14.91 -21.13 2.33
C CYS A 184 -15.81 -22.20 1.70
N LYS A 185 -16.63 -21.80 0.73
CA LYS A 185 -17.25 -22.78 -0.15
C LYS A 185 -16.12 -23.42 -0.99
N PRO A 186 -16.19 -24.73 -1.29
CA PRO A 186 -15.38 -25.27 -2.38
C PRO A 186 -15.56 -24.36 -3.59
N SER A 187 -14.45 -23.99 -4.25
CA SER A 187 -14.49 -23.20 -5.47
C SER A 187 -15.48 -23.85 -6.45
N GLU A 188 -16.47 -23.07 -6.91
CA GLU A 188 -17.21 -23.39 -8.15
C GLU A 188 -16.29 -23.22 -9.36
#